data_AF-A0AAV0Y4R5-F1
#
_entry.id   AF-A0AAV0Y4R5-F1
#
_cell.length_a   1.000
_cell.length_b   1.000
_cell.length_c   1.000
_cell.angle_alpha   90.00
_cell.angle_beta   90.00
_cell.angle_gamma   90.00
#
_symmetry.space_group_name_H-M   'P 1'
#
loop_
_entity.id
_entity.type
_entity.pdbx_description
1 polymer ?
#
loop_
_entity_poly.entity_id
_entity_poly.type
_entity_poly.pdbx_seq_one_letter_code
_entity_poly.pdbx_strand_id
1 'polypeptide(L)'
;MGRLCSVINCSTRNSNVTPERVTLFSVPKDDYLKSQWINVVCAVNNRETNVKFVCAKHFKTEDIKRTYYGSENLGSEVNNADVE
;
A
#
# COMPACT_ATOMS: atom_id res chain seq x y z
N MET A 1 19.15 0.35 -5.97
CA MET A 1 18.57 0.26 -4.61
C MET A 1 17.10 -0.11 -4.72
N GLY A 2 16.65 -1.14 -4.00
CA GLY A 2 15.25 -1.56 -4.00
C GLY A 2 14.30 -0.56 -3.32
N ARG A 3 13.01 -0.68 -3.59
CA ARG A 3 11.97 0.09 -2.88
C ARG A 3 11.84 -0.45 -1.46
N LEU A 4 12.22 0.35 -0.46
CA LEU A 4 12.19 0.00 0.98
C LEU A 4 11.32 0.99 1.75
N CYS A 5 10.65 0.54 2.81
CA CYS A 5 9.92 1.41 3.73
C CYS A 5 10.90 2.36 4.44
N SER A 6 10.57 3.64 4.57
CA SER A 6 11.41 4.68 5.19
C SER A 6 11.49 4.61 6.73
N VAL A 7 10.67 3.78 7.40
CA VAL A 7 10.74 3.55 8.86
C VAL A 7 11.88 2.58 9.17
N ILE A 8 12.91 3.02 9.88
CA ILE A 8 14.21 2.32 10.03
C ILE A 8 14.05 0.91 10.62
N ASN A 9 13.20 0.78 11.64
CA ASN A 9 12.96 -0.48 12.35
C ASN A 9 11.76 -1.27 11.79
N CYS A 10 11.30 -0.95 10.58
CA CYS A 10 10.22 -1.71 9.95
C CYS A 10 10.73 -3.08 9.51
N SER A 11 10.06 -4.14 9.96
CA SER A 11 10.42 -5.53 9.66
C SER A 11 10.44 -5.82 8.15
N THR A 12 9.63 -5.11 7.37
CA THR A 12 9.53 -5.28 5.91
C THR A 12 10.75 -4.74 5.16
N ARG A 13 11.68 -4.05 5.83
CA ARG A 13 12.95 -3.62 5.23
C ARG A 13 13.94 -4.77 5.10
N ASN A 14 13.80 -5.81 5.91
CA ASN A 14 14.68 -6.97 5.89
C ASN A 14 13.96 -8.13 5.18
N SER A 15 14.30 -8.33 3.90
CA SER A 15 13.76 -9.43 3.08
C SER A 15 14.07 -10.81 3.62
N ASN A 16 15.08 -10.96 4.49
CA ASN A 16 15.42 -12.23 5.13
C ASN A 16 14.51 -12.54 6.33
N VAL A 17 13.80 -11.53 6.87
CA VAL A 17 12.91 -11.67 8.04
C VAL A 17 11.45 -11.80 7.62
N THR A 18 11.04 -11.08 6.57
CA THR A 18 9.67 -11.19 6.03
C THR A 18 9.72 -11.49 4.54
N PRO A 19 9.43 -12.73 4.10
CA PRO A 19 9.31 -13.07 2.68
C PRO A 19 8.04 -12.48 2.04
N GLU A 20 7.11 -11.99 2.86
CA GLU A 20 5.84 -11.40 2.44
C GLU A 20 6.06 -10.12 1.64
N ARG A 21 5.52 -10.07 0.41
CA ARG A 21 5.50 -8.86 -0.41
C ARG A 21 4.48 -7.88 0.14
N VAL A 22 4.95 -6.81 0.77
CA VAL A 22 4.07 -5.75 1.28
C VAL A 22 3.89 -4.64 0.24
N THR A 23 2.69 -4.07 0.16
CA THR A 23 2.44 -2.86 -0.63
C THR A 23 3.22 -1.69 -0.03
N LEU A 24 3.90 -0.93 -0.89
CA LEU A 24 4.59 0.30 -0.54
C LEU A 24 3.84 1.48 -1.14
N PHE A 25 3.39 2.40 -0.29
CA PHE A 25 2.79 3.66 -0.69
C PHE A 25 3.89 4.71 -0.87
N SER A 26 3.87 5.39 -2.01
CA SER A 26 4.73 6.56 -2.24
C SER A 26 4.23 7.74 -1.44
N VAL A 27 5.16 8.58 -0.98
CA VAL A 27 4.82 9.88 -0.39
C VAL A 27 3.95 10.69 -1.36
N PRO A 28 2.89 11.35 -0.86
CA PRO A 28 2.00 12.17 -1.70
C PRO A 28 2.75 13.34 -2.36
N LYS A 29 2.21 13.80 -3.49
CA LYS A 29 2.73 15.00 -4.19
C LYS A 29 2.31 16.30 -3.53
N ASP A 30 1.18 16.28 -2.82
CA ASP A 30 0.70 17.42 -2.05
C ASP A 30 1.69 17.76 -0.92
N ASP A 31 2.14 19.01 -0.87
CA ASP A 31 3.21 19.44 0.03
C ASP A 31 2.80 19.39 1.51
N TYR A 32 1.53 19.68 1.80
CA TYR A 32 1.01 19.62 3.16
C TYR A 32 1.01 18.17 3.67
N LEU A 33 0.40 17.25 2.93
CA LEU A 33 0.39 15.83 3.28
C LEU A 33 1.79 15.22 3.31
N LYS A 34 2.67 15.63 2.39
CA LYS A 34 4.07 15.23 2.37
C LYS A 34 4.80 15.67 3.64
N SER A 35 4.59 16.91 4.09
CA SER A 35 5.15 17.41 5.34
C SER A 35 4.67 16.58 6.54
N GLN A 36 3.37 16.25 6.61
CA GLN A 36 2.83 15.41 7.68
C GLN A 36 3.49 14.02 7.71
N TRP A 37 3.68 13.38 6.55
CA TRP A 37 4.36 12.09 6.46
C TRP A 37 5.82 12.17 6.92
N ILE A 38 6.55 13.20 6.51
CA ILE A 38 7.95 13.41 6.91
C ILE A 38 8.03 13.59 8.42
N ASN A 39 7.18 14.44 9.01
CA ASN A 39 7.19 14.72 10.44
C ASN A 39 6.96 13.45 11.28
N VAL A 40 5.97 12.64 10.91
CA VAL A 40 5.66 11.38 11.61
C VAL A 40 6.83 10.39 11.49
N VAL A 41 7.38 10.20 10.29
CA VAL A 41 8.48 9.24 10.10
C VAL A 41 9.76 9.70 10.78
N CYS A 42 10.09 10.99 10.74
CA CYS A 42 11.24 11.54 11.46
C CYS A 42 11.10 11.35 12.97
N ALA A 43 9.91 11.57 13.53
CA ALA A 43 9.61 11.33 14.94
C ALA A 43 9.77 9.84 15.30
N VAL A 44 9.18 8.92 14.51
CA VAL A 44 9.30 7.47 14.73
C VAL A 44 10.75 6.98 14.62
N ASN A 45 11.51 7.55 13.68
CA ASN A 45 12.92 7.20 13.48
C ASN A 45 13.87 7.89 14.45
N ASN A 46 13.40 8.88 15.23
CA ASN A 46 14.22 9.76 16.06
C ASN A 46 15.37 10.45 15.30
N ARG A 47 15.18 10.73 14.00
CA ARG A 47 16.15 11.46 13.16
C ARG A 47 15.53 11.97 11.87
N GLU A 48 16.16 12.99 11.29
CA GLU A 48 15.80 13.46 9.96
C GLU A 48 15.92 12.33 8.93
N THR A 49 14.84 12.11 8.17
CA THR A 49 14.70 10.97 7.28
C THR A 49 14.17 11.44 5.92
N ASN A 50 14.87 11.07 4.85
CA ASN A 50 14.34 11.21 3.50
C ASN A 50 13.24 10.16 3.26
N VAL A 51 11.98 10.58 3.39
CA VAL A 51 10.82 9.70 3.23
C VAL A 51 10.47 9.56 1.76
N LYS A 52 10.48 8.32 1.25
CA LYS A 52 10.11 8.00 -0.14
C LYS A 52 8.92 7.04 -0.20
N PHE A 53 8.95 6.00 0.63
CA PHE A 53 7.91 4.97 0.67
C PHE A 53 7.59 4.56 2.10
N VAL A 54 6.33 4.25 2.37
CA VAL A 54 5.89 3.67 3.64
C VAL A 54 5.06 2.41 3.34
N CYS A 55 5.33 1.30 4.02
CA CYS A 55 4.57 0.07 3.77
C CYS A 55 3.18 0.11 4.37
N ALA A 56 2.28 -0.71 3.83
CA ALA A 56 0.90 -0.81 4.27
C ALA A 56 0.71 -1.17 5.76
N LYS A 57 1.71 -1.80 6.41
CA LYS A 57 1.65 -2.13 7.85
C LYS A 57 1.63 -0.89 8.78
N HIS A 58 1.94 0.30 8.26
CA HIS A 58 1.87 1.56 9.02
C HIS A 58 0.55 2.31 8.87
N PHE A 59 -0.41 1.74 8.14
CA PHE A 59 -1.75 2.28 7.94
C PHE A 59 -2.76 1.31 8.52
N LYS A 60 -3.89 1.81 8.99
CA LYS A 60 -5.00 0.92 9.29
C LYS A 60 -5.58 0.41 7.99
N THR A 61 -6.19 -0.77 8.02
CA THR A 61 -6.81 -1.35 6.82
C THR A 61 -7.93 -0.46 6.27
N GLU A 62 -8.68 0.22 7.15
CA GLU A 62 -9.73 1.18 6.79
C GLU A 62 -9.22 2.42 6.04
N ASP A 63 -7.96 2.82 6.28
CA ASP A 63 -7.34 3.96 5.59
C ASP A 63 -6.92 3.62 4.15
N ILE A 64 -6.83 2.32 3.83
CA ILE A 64 -6.37 1.83 2.53
C ILE A 64 -7.58 1.54 1.64
N LYS A 65 -7.85 2.46 0.71
CA LYS A 65 -8.83 2.24 -0.35
C LYS A 65 -8.27 1.26 -1.38
N ARG A 66 -8.87 0.06 -1.46
CA ARG A 66 -8.58 -0.94 -2.50
C ARG A 66 -9.71 -0.92 -3.52
N THR A 67 -9.39 -0.57 -4.76
CA THR A 67 -10.32 -0.74 -5.88
C THR A 67 -9.93 -2.01 -6.63
N TYR A 68 -10.83 -2.99 -6.63
CA TYR A 68 -10.71 -4.16 -7.47
C TYR A 68 -11.58 -3.92 -8.71
N TYR A 69 -10.95 -3.65 -9.85
CA TYR A 69 -11.64 -3.81 -11.13
C TYR A 69 -11.65 -5.31 -11.44
N GLY A 70 -12.66 -6.01 -10.92
CA GLY A 70 -12.97 -7.36 -11.38
C GLY A 70 -13.54 -7.27 -12.79
N SER A 71 -13.15 -8.18 -13.68
CA SER A 71 -13.82 -8.38 -14.95
C SER A 71 -15.26 -8.82 -14.69
N GLU A 72 -16.18 -7.88 -14.55
CA GLU A 72 -17.61 -8.15 -14.54
C GLU A 72 -18.02 -8.53 -15.96
N ASN A 73 -17.80 -9.79 -16.35
CA ASN A 73 -18.42 -10.49 -17.48
C ASN A 73 -17.99 -11.98 -17.47
N LEU A 74 -18.44 -12.75 -16.48
CA LEU A 74 -18.53 -14.20 -16.63
C LEU A 74 -19.77 -14.69 -15.89
N GLY A 75 -20.90 -14.72 -16.60
CA GLY A 75 -22.13 -15.37 -16.13
C GLY A 75 -23.37 -14.48 -16.06
N SER A 76 -23.63 -13.64 -17.06
CA SER A 76 -25.02 -13.28 -17.37
C SER A 76 -25.72 -14.49 -17.97
N GLU A 77 -26.66 -15.02 -17.19
CA GLU A 77 -27.82 -15.87 -17.54
C GLU A 77 -27.94 -16.32 -19.00
N VAL A 78 -27.73 -17.62 -19.25
CA VAL A 78 -28.38 -18.29 -20.39
C VAL A 78 -29.76 -18.72 -19.93
N ASN A 79 -30.73 -17.81 -20.06
CA ASN A 79 -32.14 -18.16 -20.19
C ASN A 79 -32.55 -17.89 -21.64
N ASN A 80 -32.73 -18.94 -22.44
CA ASN A 80 -33.59 -19.02 -23.64
C ASN A 80 -33.72 -20.52 -23.92
N ALA A 81 -34.82 -21.16 -23.50
CA ALA A 81 -36.10 -21.27 -24.21
C ALA A 81 -36.04 -22.20 -25.44
N ASP A 82 -36.85 -23.26 -25.35
CA ASP A 82 -37.53 -24.05 -26.40
C ASP A 82 -36.73 -25.00 -27.31
N VAL A 83 -36.94 -26.31 -27.12
CA VAL A 83 -37.07 -27.28 -28.22
C VAL A 83 -38.18 -28.29 -27.86
N GLU A 84 -39.26 -28.20 -28.65
CA GLU A 84 -40.42 -29.09 -28.94
C GLU A 84 -40.81 -30.24 -27.99
#